data_AF-A0AAV5KFU1-F1
#
_entry.id   AF-A0AAV5KFU1-F1
#
_cell.length_a   1.000
_cell.length_b   1.000
_cell.length_c   1.000
_cell.angle_alpha   90.00
_cell.angle_beta   90.00
_cell.angle_gamma   90.00
#
_symmetry.space_group_name_H-M   'P 1'
#
loop_
_entity.id
_entity.type
_entity.pdbx_description
1 polymer ?
#
loop_
_entity_poly.entity_id
_entity_poly.type
_entity_poly.pdbx_seq_one_letter_code
_entity_poly.pdbx_strand_id
1 'polypeptide(L)'
;MHEFQVLHGAERGEKAALLLSPLRQVFKNPSSADILHNGSQFTLFLTAPVQAFCQMIDLSLSGADVDLLNDAENILSTAFSEWEVILCTSSNLDLVWAQVLSDPFLRRLIIRFIFCRSVLSGFCPPDDYEQCMPVCLPQLPNSVSPRSEVVQSAVIQLAKHLGAADCFHFADL
;
A
#
# COMPACT_ATOMS: atom_id res chain seq x y z
N MET A 1 -6.37 -0.11 18.95
CA MET A 1 -7.37 0.76 18.31
C MET A 1 -6.71 2.10 18.02
N HIS A 2 -6.86 2.67 16.83
CA HIS A 2 -6.31 4.00 16.54
C HIS A 2 -7.14 5.08 17.25
N GLU A 3 -6.53 5.88 18.12
CA GLU A 3 -7.23 6.97 18.84
C GLU A 3 -7.86 7.99 17.87
N PHE A 4 -7.22 8.23 16.72
CA PHE A 4 -7.72 9.13 15.68
C PHE A 4 -8.94 8.60 14.93
N GLN A 5 -9.24 7.30 14.97
CA GLN A 5 -10.45 6.74 14.36
C GLN A 5 -11.73 7.26 15.05
N VAL A 6 -11.64 7.62 16.33
CA VAL A 6 -12.73 8.21 17.13
C VAL A 6 -13.13 9.60 16.61
N LEU A 7 -12.25 10.28 15.88
CA LEU A 7 -12.53 11.60 15.32
C LEU A 7 -13.38 11.53 14.05
N HIS A 8 -13.43 10.38 13.36
CA HIS A 8 -14.19 10.26 12.12
C HIS A 8 -15.70 10.36 12.40
N GLY A 9 -16.36 11.34 11.79
CA GLY A 9 -17.77 11.69 12.03
C GLY A 9 -18.00 12.59 13.25
N ALA A 10 -16.95 12.90 14.02
CA ALA A 10 -16.97 13.82 15.15
C ALA A 10 -16.15 15.11 14.87
N GLU A 11 -15.70 15.31 13.63
CA GLU A 11 -14.86 16.44 13.25
C GLU A 11 -15.61 17.77 13.45
N ARG A 12 -14.92 18.75 14.06
CA ARG A 12 -15.36 20.15 14.07
C ARG A 12 -14.82 20.85 12.84
N GLY A 13 -15.42 20.60 11.68
CA GLY A 13 -15.00 21.20 10.41
C GLY A 13 -15.38 20.38 9.19
N GLU A 14 -14.56 20.48 8.14
CA GLU A 14 -14.68 19.61 6.97
C GLU A 14 -14.33 18.16 7.33
N LYS A 15 -14.95 17.20 6.64
CA LYS A 15 -14.64 15.78 6.81
C LYS A 15 -13.19 15.52 6.41
N ALA A 16 -12.46 14.77 7.22
CA ALA A 16 -11.05 14.48 6.98
C ALA A 16 -10.87 13.12 6.29
N ALA A 17 -9.88 13.08 5.39
CA ALA A 17 -9.31 11.82 4.90
C ALA A 17 -8.21 11.39 5.87
N LEU A 18 -8.30 10.16 6.37
CA LEU A 18 -7.32 9.59 7.28
C LEU A 18 -6.65 8.39 6.62
N LEU A 19 -5.32 8.32 6.72
CA LEU A 19 -4.53 7.12 6.44
C LEU A 19 -3.83 6.71 7.74
N LEU A 20 -4.14 5.52 8.22
CA LEU A 20 -3.67 5.00 9.50
C LEU A 20 -2.71 3.84 9.22
N SER A 21 -1.51 3.92 9.79
CA SER A 21 -0.51 2.86 9.71
C SER A 21 -1.00 1.60 10.42
N PRO A 22 -0.48 0.41 10.07
CA PRO A 22 -0.72 -0.81 10.86
C PRO A 22 -0.40 -0.63 12.36
N LEU A 23 -1.11 -1.36 13.22
CA LEU A 23 -0.81 -1.45 14.66
C LEU A 23 0.40 -2.35 14.93
N ARG A 24 0.65 -3.33 14.06
CA ARG A 24 1.80 -4.24 14.10
C ARG A 24 2.59 -4.14 12.79
N GLN A 25 3.91 -4.04 12.90
CA GLN A 25 4.81 -4.06 11.76
C GLN A 25 5.12 -5.50 11.33
N VAL A 26 5.38 -5.68 10.04
CA VAL A 26 5.54 -7.01 9.43
C VAL A 26 6.98 -7.26 8.96
N PHE A 27 7.83 -6.23 8.94
CA PHE A 27 9.25 -6.37 8.59
C PHE A 27 9.98 -7.27 9.59
N LYS A 28 10.73 -8.24 9.07
CA LYS A 28 11.67 -9.05 9.84
C LYS A 28 12.93 -8.23 10.07
N ASN A 29 13.17 -7.81 11.30
CA ASN A 29 14.39 -7.14 11.76
C ASN A 29 14.78 -5.86 10.96
N PRO A 30 14.10 -4.73 11.18
CA PRO A 30 14.64 -3.47 10.72
C PRO A 30 16.00 -3.23 11.41
N SER A 31 17.08 -3.09 10.65
CA SER A 31 18.34 -2.63 11.24
C SER A 31 18.12 -1.22 11.82
N SER A 32 18.76 -0.90 12.95
CA SER A 32 18.55 0.42 13.58
C SER A 32 18.86 1.61 12.66
N ALA A 33 19.71 1.40 11.64
CA ALA A 33 20.04 2.38 10.61
C ALA A 33 18.88 2.60 9.62
N ASP A 34 18.16 1.55 9.23
CA ASP A 34 17.03 1.64 8.29
C ASP A 34 15.84 2.40 8.90
N ILE A 35 15.59 2.23 10.20
CA ILE A 35 14.53 2.96 10.93
C ILE A 35 14.84 4.47 10.98
N LEU A 36 16.13 4.82 11.18
CA LEU A 36 16.55 6.21 11.35
C LEU A 36 16.43 7.03 10.06
N HIS A 37 16.58 6.39 8.89
CA HIS A 37 16.55 7.06 7.58
C HIS A 37 15.19 7.01 6.88
N ASN A 38 14.41 5.93 7.03
CA ASN A 38 13.19 5.72 6.25
C ASN A 38 11.87 5.78 7.05
N GLY A 39 11.94 5.97 8.38
CA GLY A 39 10.76 6.05 9.24
C GLY A 39 10.05 4.70 9.38
N SER A 40 8.71 4.71 9.47
CA SER A 40 7.93 3.47 9.58
C SER A 40 7.84 2.71 8.26
N GLN A 41 7.63 1.39 8.31
CA GLN A 41 7.30 0.56 7.12
C GLN A 41 6.20 1.19 6.27
N PHE A 42 5.16 1.70 6.94
CA PHE A 42 4.05 2.38 6.28
C PHE A 42 4.51 3.62 5.51
N THR A 43 5.31 4.47 6.15
CA THR A 43 5.90 5.66 5.51
C THR A 43 6.74 5.28 4.30
N LEU A 44 7.53 4.20 4.38
CA LEU A 44 8.36 3.76 3.28
C LEU A 44 7.54 3.30 2.07
N PHE A 45 6.45 2.56 2.27
CA PHE A 45 5.53 2.25 1.16
C PHE A 45 4.96 3.51 0.49
N LEU A 46 4.67 4.54 1.28
CA LEU A 46 4.13 5.80 0.79
C LEU A 46 5.16 6.65 0.03
N THR A 47 6.45 6.49 0.30
CA THR A 47 7.52 7.31 -0.31
C THR A 47 8.31 6.58 -1.39
N ALA A 48 8.63 5.30 -1.18
CA ALA A 48 9.43 4.45 -2.07
C ALA A 48 8.88 3.01 -2.11
N PRO A 49 7.81 2.75 -2.89
CA PRO A 49 7.05 1.49 -2.85
C PRO A 49 7.86 0.25 -3.28
N VAL A 50 8.69 0.32 -4.32
CA VAL A 50 9.54 -0.81 -4.73
C VAL A 50 10.55 -1.14 -3.63
N GLN A 51 11.22 -0.13 -3.07
CA GLN A 51 12.15 -0.32 -1.95
C GLN A 51 11.45 -0.95 -0.74
N ALA A 52 10.25 -0.47 -0.39
CA ALA A 52 9.45 -1.03 0.70
C ALA A 52 9.12 -2.51 0.47
N PHE A 53 8.77 -2.87 -0.77
CA PHE A 53 8.48 -4.24 -1.16
C PHE A 53 9.73 -5.12 -1.06
N CYS A 54 10.86 -4.70 -1.64
CA CYS A 54 12.12 -5.43 -1.59
C CYS A 54 12.59 -5.67 -0.15
N GLN A 55 12.47 -4.67 0.72
CA GLN A 55 12.79 -4.83 2.15
C GLN A 55 11.86 -5.82 2.85
N MET A 56 10.59 -5.91 2.45
CA MET A 56 9.65 -6.87 3.05
C MET A 56 10.04 -8.33 2.76
N ILE A 57 10.50 -8.60 1.55
CA ILE A 57 10.87 -9.94 1.08
C ILE A 57 12.34 -10.29 1.39
N ASP A 58 13.01 -9.50 2.22
CA ASP A 58 14.44 -9.66 2.59
C ASP A 58 15.39 -9.69 1.37
N LEU A 59 15.05 -8.93 0.32
CA LEU A 59 15.86 -8.84 -0.89
C LEU A 59 16.95 -7.77 -0.70
N SER A 60 18.21 -8.19 -0.73
CA SER A 60 19.36 -7.28 -0.63
C SER A 60 19.47 -6.38 -1.87
N LEU A 61 19.17 -5.09 -1.69
CA LEU A 61 19.29 -4.08 -2.75
C LEU A 61 20.75 -3.73 -3.10
N SER A 62 21.71 -4.06 -2.23
CA SER A 62 23.13 -3.74 -2.44
C SER A 62 23.79 -4.52 -3.59
N GLY A 63 23.11 -5.54 -4.13
CA GLY A 63 23.55 -6.31 -5.29
C GLY A 63 22.41 -6.62 -6.26
N ALA A 64 21.28 -5.92 -6.14
CA ALA A 64 20.15 -6.10 -7.02
C ALA A 64 20.48 -5.58 -8.42
N ASP A 65 20.09 -6.35 -9.43
CA ASP A 65 20.22 -5.96 -10.83
C ASP A 65 19.39 -4.69 -11.08
N VAL A 66 20.03 -3.66 -11.63
CA VAL A 66 19.38 -2.37 -11.93
C VAL A 66 18.23 -2.56 -12.91
N ASP A 67 18.38 -3.49 -13.86
CA ASP A 67 17.33 -3.80 -14.84
C ASP A 67 16.13 -4.47 -14.15
N LEU A 68 16.39 -5.39 -13.21
CA LEU A 68 15.34 -6.03 -12.40
C LEU A 68 14.50 -5.01 -11.62
N LEU A 69 15.16 -4.02 -10.99
CA LEU A 69 14.48 -2.95 -10.24
C LEU A 69 13.73 -1.98 -11.16
N ASN A 70 14.30 -1.64 -12.32
CA ASN A 70 13.62 -0.80 -13.29
C ASN A 70 12.35 -1.47 -13.84
N ASP A 71 12.40 -2.78 -14.08
CA ASP A 71 11.23 -3.57 -14.47
C ASP A 71 10.18 -3.61 -13.35
N ALA A 72 10.58 -3.72 -12.09
CA ALA A 72 9.68 -3.64 -10.94
C ALA A 72 8.98 -2.26 -10.87
N GLU A 73 9.72 -1.17 -11.09
CA GLU A 73 9.15 0.19 -11.18
C GLU A 73 8.17 0.31 -12.36
N ASN A 74 8.46 -0.31 -13.51
CA ASN A 74 7.57 -0.30 -14.68
C ASN A 74 6.26 -1.07 -14.42
N ILE A 75 6.33 -2.22 -13.74
CA ILE A 75 5.17 -2.99 -13.30
C ILE A 75 4.28 -2.12 -12.41
N LEU A 76 4.86 -1.47 -11.39
CA LEU A 76 4.09 -0.59 -10.49
C LEU A 76 3.56 0.66 -11.19
N SER A 77 4.33 1.29 -12.07
CA SER A 77 3.90 2.46 -12.82
C SER A 77 2.66 2.16 -13.68
N THR A 78 2.64 0.98 -14.32
CA THR A 78 1.50 0.52 -15.11
C THR A 78 0.27 0.29 -14.23
N ALA A 79 0.43 -0.48 -13.15
CA ALA A 79 -0.66 -0.76 -12.20
C ALA A 79 -1.21 0.52 -11.56
N PHE A 80 -0.33 1.45 -11.16
CA PHE A 80 -0.71 2.71 -10.53
C PHE A 80 -1.51 3.60 -11.46
N SER A 81 -1.14 3.64 -12.75
CA SER A 81 -1.88 4.40 -13.76
C SER A 81 -3.28 3.82 -13.97
N GLU A 82 -3.43 2.49 -13.98
CA GLU A 82 -4.73 1.83 -14.07
C GLU A 82 -5.61 2.12 -12.85
N TRP A 83 -5.06 1.99 -11.64
CA TRP A 83 -5.80 2.26 -10.40
C TRP A 83 -6.19 3.74 -10.27
N GLU A 84 -5.35 4.64 -10.77
CA GLU A 84 -5.67 6.07 -10.87
C GLU A 84 -6.90 6.30 -11.73
N VAL A 85 -7.00 5.67 -12.90
CA VAL A 85 -8.17 5.74 -13.76
C VAL A 85 -9.40 5.18 -13.05
N ILE A 86 -9.29 4.02 -12.41
CA ILE A 86 -10.39 3.40 -11.66
C ILE A 86 -10.92 4.34 -10.57
N LEU A 87 -10.03 4.97 -9.80
CA LEU A 87 -10.42 5.90 -8.75
C LEU A 87 -11.06 7.17 -9.32
N CYS A 88 -10.45 7.78 -10.34
CA CYS A 88 -10.92 9.05 -10.90
C CYS A 88 -12.25 8.91 -11.66
N THR A 89 -12.59 7.71 -12.12
CA THR A 89 -13.84 7.43 -12.84
C THR A 89 -14.92 6.80 -11.96
N SER A 90 -14.63 6.56 -10.68
CA SER A 90 -15.58 5.95 -9.73
C SER A 90 -16.72 6.91 -9.39
N SER A 91 -17.96 6.49 -9.66
CA SER A 91 -19.17 7.25 -9.35
C SER A 91 -19.56 7.22 -7.86
N ASN A 92 -19.01 6.27 -7.10
CA ASN A 92 -19.35 6.03 -5.69
C ASN A 92 -18.22 6.44 -4.73
N LEU A 93 -17.34 7.33 -5.17
CA LEU A 93 -16.25 7.83 -4.35
C LEU A 93 -16.76 8.87 -3.34
N ASP A 94 -16.35 8.75 -2.07
CA ASP A 94 -16.65 9.79 -1.07
C ASP A 94 -16.06 11.14 -1.51
N LEU A 95 -16.81 12.22 -1.26
CA LEU A 95 -16.42 13.58 -1.66
C LEU A 95 -15.05 14.00 -1.11
N VAL A 96 -14.68 13.54 0.09
CA VAL A 96 -13.37 13.82 0.67
C VAL A 96 -12.27 13.22 -0.22
N TRP A 97 -12.45 11.98 -0.69
CA TRP A 97 -11.50 11.38 -1.61
C TRP A 97 -11.50 12.07 -2.97
N ALA A 98 -12.64 12.51 -3.48
CA ALA A 98 -12.69 13.27 -4.74
C ALA A 98 -11.86 14.57 -4.66
N GLN A 99 -11.92 15.29 -3.54
CA GLN A 99 -11.08 16.47 -3.28
C GLN A 99 -9.60 16.11 -3.18
N VAL A 100 -9.26 15.07 -2.40
CA VAL A 100 -7.87 14.61 -2.25
C VAL A 100 -7.26 14.17 -3.59
N LEU A 101 -8.01 13.46 -4.43
CA LEU A 101 -7.54 12.99 -5.75
C LEU A 101 -7.39 14.12 -6.78
N SER A 102 -7.93 15.31 -6.50
CA SER A 102 -7.74 16.49 -7.35
C SER A 102 -6.31 17.03 -7.24
N ASP A 103 -5.61 16.75 -6.13
CA ASP A 103 -4.19 17.07 -5.96
C ASP A 103 -3.31 15.90 -6.46
N PRO A 104 -2.40 16.12 -7.44
CA PRO A 104 -1.57 15.05 -7.99
C PRO A 104 -0.62 14.38 -6.99
N PHE A 105 -0.13 15.12 -6.00
CA PHE A 105 0.78 14.59 -4.99
C PHE A 105 0.02 13.70 -4.00
N LEU A 106 -1.12 14.18 -3.50
CA LEU A 106 -1.96 13.39 -2.61
C LEU A 106 -2.56 12.18 -3.33
N ARG A 107 -2.97 12.32 -4.60
CA ARG A 107 -3.40 11.20 -5.43
C ARG A 107 -2.36 10.10 -5.51
N ARG A 108 -1.09 10.46 -5.77
CA ARG A 108 0.03 9.51 -5.74
C ARG A 108 0.16 8.81 -4.39
N LEU A 109 -0.05 9.55 -3.29
CA LEU A 109 -0.02 8.99 -1.95
C LEU A 109 -1.13 7.94 -1.74
N ILE A 110 -2.35 8.19 -2.22
CA ILE A 110 -3.47 7.25 -2.12
C ILE A 110 -3.21 5.98 -2.93
N ILE A 111 -2.65 6.11 -4.13
CA ILE A 111 -2.29 4.96 -4.97
C ILE A 111 -1.22 4.09 -4.29
N ARG A 112 -0.19 4.71 -3.71
CA ARG A 112 0.85 4.00 -2.93
C ARG A 112 0.28 3.37 -1.66
N PHE A 113 -0.72 4.00 -1.04
CA PHE A 113 -1.45 3.43 0.08
C PHE A 113 -2.24 2.16 -0.30
N ILE A 114 -2.90 2.15 -1.47
CA ILE A 114 -3.58 0.97 -2.01
C ILE A 114 -2.58 -0.18 -2.22
N PHE A 115 -1.43 0.11 -2.82
CA PHE A 115 -0.35 -0.86 -2.96
C PHE A 115 0.09 -1.43 -1.61
N CYS A 116 0.37 -0.56 -0.63
CA CYS A 116 0.76 -0.95 0.72
C CYS A 116 -0.23 -1.94 1.34
N ARG A 117 -1.53 -1.63 1.26
CA ARG A 117 -2.57 -2.51 1.80
C ARG A 117 -2.61 -3.86 1.09
N SER A 118 -2.48 -3.89 -0.23
CA SER A 118 -2.50 -5.15 -0.99
C SER A 118 -1.32 -6.05 -0.64
N VAL A 119 -0.12 -5.48 -0.62
CA VAL A 119 1.11 -6.19 -0.22
C VAL A 119 0.97 -6.77 1.18
N LEU A 120 0.56 -5.96 2.16
CA LEU A 120 0.34 -6.42 3.52
C LEU A 120 -0.78 -7.46 3.61
N SER A 121 -1.86 -7.31 2.84
CA SER A 121 -2.95 -8.28 2.82
C SER A 121 -2.52 -9.66 2.33
N GLY A 122 -1.54 -9.75 1.44
CA GLY A 122 -1.00 -11.02 0.96
C GLY A 122 0.13 -11.55 1.85
N PHE A 123 0.91 -10.68 2.48
CA PHE A 123 2.09 -11.09 3.27
C PHE A 123 1.75 -11.43 4.73
N CYS A 124 0.71 -10.83 5.30
CA CYS A 124 0.40 -11.02 6.73
C CYS A 124 -0.22 -12.40 7.00
N PRO A 125 0.18 -13.08 8.10
CA PRO A 125 -0.51 -14.27 8.56
C PRO A 125 -1.99 -13.98 8.84
N PRO A 126 -2.92 -14.92 8.55
CA PRO A 126 -4.35 -14.73 8.77
C PRO A 126 -4.71 -14.30 10.20
N ASP A 127 -4.00 -14.84 11.19
CA ASP A 127 -4.25 -14.58 12.61
C ASP A 127 -3.91 -13.13 13.04
N ASP A 128 -3.06 -12.44 12.28
CA ASP A 128 -2.59 -11.08 12.57
C ASP A 128 -3.18 -10.03 11.61
N TYR A 129 -4.07 -10.43 10.71
CA TYR A 129 -4.57 -9.60 9.61
C TYR A 129 -5.03 -8.21 10.07
N GLU A 130 -5.91 -8.13 11.06
CA GLU A 130 -6.46 -6.84 11.52
C GLU A 130 -5.40 -5.89 12.10
N GLN A 131 -4.34 -6.42 12.71
CA GLN A 131 -3.29 -5.61 13.34
C GLN A 131 -2.27 -5.13 12.32
N CYS A 132 -2.06 -5.88 11.25
CA CYS A 132 -1.05 -5.59 10.24
C CYS A 132 -1.59 -4.79 9.04
N MET A 133 -2.90 -4.54 8.98
CA MET A 133 -3.52 -3.83 7.88
C MET A 133 -3.57 -2.31 8.09
N PRO A 134 -3.10 -1.50 7.11
CA PRO A 134 -3.36 -0.08 7.11
C PRO A 134 -4.85 0.18 6.87
N VAL A 135 -5.38 1.21 7.53
CA VAL A 135 -6.81 1.59 7.44
C VAL A 135 -6.93 3.00 6.91
N CYS A 136 -7.95 3.26 6.09
CA CYS A 136 -8.31 4.62 5.70
C CYS A 136 -9.75 4.95 6.08
N LEU A 137 -10.02 6.23 6.29
CA LEU A 137 -11.36 6.75 6.53
C LEU A 137 -11.57 8.01 5.68
N PRO A 138 -12.71 8.13 4.95
CA PRO A 138 -13.70 7.08 4.71
C PRO A 138 -13.10 5.89 3.94
N GLN A 139 -13.81 4.76 3.85
CA GLN A 139 -13.29 3.60 3.11
C GLN A 139 -13.18 3.92 1.61
N LEU A 140 -12.13 3.41 0.97
CA LEU A 140 -11.98 3.47 -0.48
C LEU A 140 -12.95 2.49 -1.17
N PRO A 141 -13.30 2.70 -2.45
CA PRO A 141 -14.20 1.81 -3.19
C PRO A 141 -13.68 0.38 -3.29
N ASN A 142 -14.59 -0.60 -3.35
CA ASN A 142 -14.25 -2.03 -3.45
C ASN A 142 -13.41 -2.38 -4.70
N SER A 143 -13.51 -1.58 -5.78
CA SER A 143 -12.73 -1.77 -7.00
C SER A 143 -11.22 -1.72 -6.76
N VAL A 144 -10.78 -0.98 -5.74
CA VAL A 144 -9.37 -0.89 -5.31
C VAL A 144 -9.16 -1.52 -3.93
N SER A 145 -10.00 -2.46 -3.53
CA SER A 145 -9.80 -3.20 -2.29
C SER A 145 -8.49 -4.01 -2.35
N PRO A 146 -7.84 -4.31 -1.20
CA PRO A 146 -6.59 -5.08 -1.17
C PRO A 146 -6.71 -6.48 -1.78
N ARG A 147 -7.94 -6.96 -1.99
CA ARG A 147 -8.25 -8.27 -2.57
C ARG A 147 -9.00 -8.19 -3.90
N SER A 148 -9.12 -7.02 -4.51
CA SER A 148 -9.68 -6.95 -5.86
C SER A 148 -8.67 -7.52 -6.86
N GLU A 149 -9.18 -8.15 -7.91
CA GLU A 149 -8.36 -8.81 -8.94
C GLU A 149 -7.31 -7.86 -9.53
N VAL A 150 -7.71 -6.64 -9.88
CA VAL A 150 -6.82 -5.61 -10.47
C VAL A 150 -5.70 -5.15 -9.55
N VAL A 151 -5.93 -5.17 -8.23
CA VAL A 151 -4.91 -4.77 -7.25
C VAL A 151 -4.02 -5.95 -6.88
N GLN A 152 -4.59 -7.15 -6.72
CA GLN A 152 -3.83 -8.36 -6.39
C GLN A 152 -2.96 -8.83 -7.56
N SER A 153 -3.45 -8.78 -8.79
CA SER A 153 -2.71 -9.22 -9.98
C SER A 153 -1.37 -8.49 -10.11
N ALA A 154 -1.33 -7.19 -9.84
CA ALA A 154 -0.11 -6.40 -9.86
C ALA A 154 0.89 -6.81 -8.77
N VAL A 155 0.41 -7.09 -7.55
CA VAL A 155 1.28 -7.56 -6.45
C VAL A 155 1.81 -8.96 -6.75
N ILE A 156 0.98 -9.85 -7.30
CA ILE A 156 1.39 -11.19 -7.74
C ILE A 156 2.42 -11.08 -8.86
N GLN A 157 2.20 -10.21 -9.84
CA GLN A 157 3.13 -9.98 -10.95
C GLN A 157 4.48 -9.49 -10.43
N LEU A 158 4.48 -8.51 -9.52
CA LEU A 158 5.69 -7.99 -8.90
C LEU A 158 6.41 -9.07 -8.07
N ALA A 159 5.67 -9.83 -7.25
CA ALA A 159 6.23 -10.91 -6.44
C ALA A 159 6.85 -12.01 -7.31
N LYS A 160 6.20 -12.40 -8.41
CA LYS A 160 6.76 -13.36 -9.39
C LYS A 160 8.01 -12.82 -10.05
N HIS A 161 7.99 -11.56 -10.49
CA HIS A 161 9.14 -10.88 -11.11
C HIS A 161 10.36 -10.87 -10.18
N LEU A 162 10.14 -10.64 -8.89
CA LEU A 162 11.20 -10.61 -7.86
C LEU A 162 11.49 -11.98 -7.22
N GLY A 163 10.89 -13.07 -7.72
CA GLY A 163 11.11 -14.43 -7.20
C GLY A 163 10.62 -14.67 -5.77
N ALA A 164 9.66 -13.88 -5.29
CA ALA A 164 9.15 -13.89 -3.92
C ALA A 164 7.66 -14.25 -3.83
N ALA A 165 7.09 -14.88 -4.86
CA ALA A 165 5.67 -15.26 -4.88
C ALA A 165 5.29 -16.17 -3.69
N ASP A 166 6.20 -17.07 -3.28
CA ASP A 166 5.99 -17.99 -2.16
C ASP A 166 5.91 -17.31 -0.79
N CYS A 167 6.30 -16.03 -0.70
CA CYS A 167 6.18 -15.23 0.52
C CYS A 167 4.76 -14.70 0.77
N PHE A 168 3.85 -14.87 -0.19
CA PHE A 168 2.51 -14.31 -0.14
C PHE A 168 1.44 -15.40 -0.13
N HIS A 169 0.42 -15.18 0.69
CA HIS A 169 -0.79 -15.99 0.81
C HIS A 169 -1.93 -15.35 0.00
N PHE A 170 -1.84 -15.43 -1.32
CA PHE A 170 -2.97 -15.06 -2.17
C PHE A 170 -4.01 -16.19 -2.14
N ALA A 171 -5.30 -15.84 -2.05
CA ALA A 171 -6.34 -16.82 -2.36
C ALA A 171 -6.20 -17.18 -3.84
N ASP A 172 -6.30 -18.46 -4.20
CA ASP A 172 -6.20 -18.92 -5.59
C ASP A 172 -7.17 -18.09 -6.46
N LEU A 173 -6.62 -17.28 -7.39
CA LEU A 173 -7.36 -16.54 -8.40
C LEU A 173 -7.85 -17.49 -9.50
#